data_AF-A0A959UW79-F1
#
_entry.id   AF-A0A959UW79-F1
#
_cell.length_a   1.000
_cell.length_b   1.000
_cell.length_c   1.000
_cell.angle_alpha   90.00
_cell.angle_beta   90.00
_cell.angle_gamma   90.00
#
_symmetry.space_group_name_H-M   'P 1'
#
loop_
_entity.id
_entity.type
_entity.pdbx_description
1 polymer ?
#
loop_
_entity_poly.entity_id
_entity_poly.type
_entity_poly.pdbx_seq_one_letter_code
_entity_poly.pdbx_strand_id
1 'polypeptide(L)'
;MRQLILLQFLILAVLAGAQVPQSFQYQAVARNGSGEVFAAQPLTVELAVHAGSAQGPVVYQETHAVVTSALGLFTLSVGQGTVVSGEFQAVQWGASSHFLQVSID
;
A
#
# COMPACT_ATOMS: atom_id res chain seq x y z
N MET A 1 42.22 -17.82 2.38
CA MET A 1 41.35 -17.09 3.33
C MET A 1 40.70 -15.85 2.72
N ARG A 2 41.45 -14.85 2.20
CA ARG A 2 40.87 -13.67 1.50
C ARG A 2 39.92 -14.01 0.34
N GLN A 3 40.27 -15.00 -0.48
CA GLN A 3 39.45 -15.44 -1.62
C GLN A 3 38.14 -16.13 -1.20
N LEU A 4 38.12 -16.82 -0.05
CA LEU A 4 36.92 -17.46 0.49
C LEU A 4 35.92 -16.42 1.02
N ILE A 5 36.43 -15.35 1.64
CA ILE A 5 35.61 -14.22 2.11
C ILE A 5 34.95 -13.51 0.92
N LEU A 6 35.69 -13.28 -0.18
CA LEU A 6 35.12 -12.67 -1.39
C LEU A 6 34.04 -13.53 -2.03
N LEU A 7 34.23 -14.86 -2.08
CA LEU A 7 33.23 -15.79 -2.62
C LEU A 7 31.96 -15.81 -1.76
N GLN A 8 32.09 -15.76 -0.43
CA GLN A 8 30.94 -15.66 0.48
C GLN A 8 30.17 -14.35 0.28
N PHE A 9 30.86 -13.21 0.14
CA PHE A 9 30.21 -11.93 -0.14
C PHE A 9 29.49 -11.92 -1.50
N LEU A 10 30.07 -12.55 -2.52
CA LEU A 10 29.45 -12.67 -3.83
C LEU A 10 28.18 -13.53 -3.78
N ILE A 11 28.20 -14.65 -3.06
CA ILE A 11 27.02 -15.49 -2.86
C ILE A 11 25.93 -14.73 -2.10
N LEU A 12 26.29 -13.98 -1.06
CA LEU A 12 25.33 -13.16 -0.31
C LEU A 12 24.70 -12.06 -1.17
N ALA A 13 25.47 -11.45 -2.06
CA ALA A 13 24.99 -10.42 -2.98
C ALA A 13 24.01 -10.96 -4.03
N VAL A 14 24.22 -12.19 -4.52
CA VAL A 14 23.28 -12.85 -5.44
C VAL A 14 21.98 -13.27 -4.74
N LEU A 15 22.06 -13.61 -3.44
CA LEU A 15 20.90 -13.95 -2.62
C LEU A 15 20.15 -12.73 -2.07
N ALA A 16 20.72 -11.53 -2.18
CA ALA A 16 20.08 -10.30 -1.78
C ALA A 16 18.99 -9.90 -2.79
N GLY A 17 17.85 -10.57 -2.74
CA GLY A 17 16.64 -10.11 -3.42
C GLY A 17 16.11 -8.85 -2.74
N ALA A 18 15.73 -7.83 -3.52
CA ALA A 18 14.96 -6.72 -2.99
C ALA A 18 13.59 -7.26 -2.54
N GLN A 19 13.37 -7.33 -1.22
CA GLN A 19 12.08 -7.74 -0.69
C GLN A 19 11.00 -6.74 -1.08
N VAL A 20 9.88 -7.24 -1.62
CA VAL A 20 8.68 -6.45 -1.89
C VAL A 20 8.24 -5.78 -0.58
N PRO A 21 7.84 -4.49 -0.59
CA PRO A 21 7.32 -3.85 0.61
C PRO A 21 6.22 -4.71 1.24
N GLN A 22 6.28 -4.93 2.56
CA GLN A 22 5.21 -5.65 3.23
C GLN A 22 3.97 -4.79 3.44
N SER A 23 4.18 -3.49 3.59
CA SER A 23 3.15 -2.47 3.64
C SER A 23 3.79 -1.10 3.46
N PHE A 24 2.98 -0.06 3.30
CA PHE A 24 3.42 1.32 3.42
C PHE A 24 2.36 2.18 4.13
N GLN A 25 2.80 3.25 4.79
CA GLN A 25 1.89 4.12 5.53
C GLN A 25 1.15 5.08 4.60
N TYR A 26 -0.14 5.26 4.86
CA TYR A 26 -0.99 6.24 4.19
C TYR A 26 -1.75 7.06 5.24
N GLN A 27 -1.79 8.38 5.04
CA GLN A 27 -2.51 9.31 5.89
C GLN A 27 -3.34 10.24 5.01
N ALA A 28 -4.61 10.44 5.34
CA ALA A 28 -5.50 11.32 4.62
C ALA A 28 -6.53 11.96 5.54
N VAL A 29 -7.17 13.02 5.03
CA VAL A 29 -8.29 13.71 5.68
C VAL A 29 -9.55 13.43 4.90
N ALA A 30 -10.52 12.77 5.52
CA ALA A 30 -11.79 12.45 4.90
C ALA A 30 -12.71 13.69 4.87
N ARG A 31 -13.24 14.03 3.70
CA ARG A 31 -14.16 15.15 3.47
C ARG A 31 -15.35 14.72 2.63
N ASN A 32 -16.50 15.36 2.83
CA ASN A 32 -17.69 15.17 2.00
C ASN A 32 -17.63 16.04 0.72
N GLY A 33 -18.65 15.93 -0.14
CA GLY A 33 -18.73 16.70 -1.40
C GLY A 33 -18.83 18.23 -1.23
N SER A 34 -19.15 18.71 -0.02
CA SER A 34 -19.16 20.13 0.33
C SER A 34 -17.83 20.61 0.95
N GLY A 35 -16.87 19.70 1.13
CA GLY A 35 -15.56 19.98 1.72
C GLY A 35 -15.51 19.92 3.25
N GLU A 36 -16.62 19.57 3.91
CA GLU A 36 -16.67 19.39 5.36
C GLU A 36 -15.99 18.09 5.76
N VAL A 37 -15.32 18.08 6.91
CA VAL A 37 -14.62 16.91 7.41
C VAL A 37 -15.59 15.89 8.02
N PHE A 38 -15.32 14.62 7.80
CA PHE A 38 -15.94 13.54 8.57
C PHE A 38 -15.25 13.47 9.93
N ALA A 39 -15.69 14.26 10.91
CA ALA A 39 -15.04 14.37 12.21
C ALA A 39 -15.48 13.27 13.19
N ALA A 40 -14.50 12.62 13.84
CA ALA A 40 -14.72 11.70 14.95
C ALA A 40 -15.75 10.57 14.66
N GLN A 41 -15.75 10.03 13.45
CA GLN A 41 -16.73 9.02 13.03
C GLN A 41 -16.08 7.80 12.39
N PRO A 42 -16.71 6.61 12.52
CA PRO A 42 -16.26 5.42 11.81
C PRO A 42 -16.51 5.59 10.30
N LEU A 43 -15.57 5.09 9.50
CA LEU A 43 -15.63 5.04 8.04
C LEU A 43 -15.04 3.72 7.54
N THR A 44 -15.53 3.25 6.39
CA THR A 44 -14.85 2.20 5.63
C THR A 44 -14.03 2.85 4.53
N VAL A 45 -12.73 2.57 4.50
CA VAL A 45 -11.82 3.03 3.44
C VAL A 45 -11.50 1.84 2.56
N GLU A 46 -11.75 1.97 1.26
CA GLU A 46 -11.33 1.01 0.25
C GLU A 46 -10.11 1.54 -0.50
N LEU A 47 -9.14 0.66 -0.72
CA LEU A 47 -7.89 0.94 -1.40
C LEU A 47 -7.73 -0.03 -2.57
N ALA A 48 -7.51 0.50 -3.77
CA ALA A 48 -7.21 -0.30 -4.95
C ALA A 48 -5.92 0.19 -5.61
N VAL A 49 -5.03 -0.75 -5.93
CA VAL A 49 -3.78 -0.49 -6.65
C VAL A 49 -4.00 -0.82 -8.12
N HIS A 50 -3.85 0.18 -8.99
CA HIS A 50 -3.91 0.04 -10.44
C HIS A 50 -2.50 -0.01 -11.03
N ALA A 51 -2.29 -0.86 -12.05
CA ALA A 51 -1.03 -0.93 -12.78
C ALA A 51 -1.07 -0.15 -14.10
N GLY A 52 0.03 0.50 -14.46
CA GLY A 52 0.24 1.22 -15.72
C GLY A 52 -0.41 2.60 -15.79
N SER A 53 -1.65 2.77 -15.32
CA SER A 53 -2.36 4.05 -15.27
C SER A 53 -3.38 4.12 -14.13
N ALA A 54 -3.91 5.31 -13.84
CA ALA A 54 -4.92 5.51 -12.80
C ALA A 54 -6.27 4.83 -13.08
N GLN A 55 -6.53 4.45 -14.34
CA GLN A 55 -7.70 3.67 -14.76
C GLN A 55 -7.28 2.30 -15.31
N GLY A 56 -6.05 1.87 -15.00
CA GLY A 56 -5.53 0.58 -15.39
C GLY A 56 -6.22 -0.58 -14.64
N PRO A 57 -5.82 -1.82 -14.91
CA PRO A 57 -6.34 -2.97 -14.18
C PRO A 57 -5.97 -2.88 -12.69
N VAL A 58 -6.91 -3.24 -11.82
CA VAL A 58 -6.66 -3.42 -10.38
C VAL A 58 -5.84 -4.69 -10.19
N VAL A 59 -4.67 -4.56 -9.56
CA VAL A 59 -3.77 -5.68 -9.25
C VAL A 59 -3.81 -6.08 -7.78
N TYR A 60 -4.37 -5.23 -6.93
CA TYR A 60 -4.59 -5.49 -5.51
C TYR A 60 -5.67 -4.57 -4.96
N GLN A 61 -6.51 -5.08 -4.06
CA GLN A 61 -7.56 -4.31 -3.40
C GLN A 61 -7.77 -4.77 -1.96
N GLU A 62 -7.97 -3.82 -1.06
CA GLU A 62 -8.23 -4.08 0.36
C GLU A 62 -9.19 -3.04 0.98
N THR A 63 -9.75 -3.37 2.13
CA THR A 63 -10.58 -2.47 2.93
C THR A 63 -10.04 -2.30 4.35
N HIS A 64 -10.29 -1.13 4.93
CA HIS A 64 -9.95 -0.77 6.30
C HIS A 64 -11.16 -0.15 7.00
N ALA A 65 -11.44 -0.60 8.22
CA ALA A 65 -12.32 0.12 9.14
C ALA A 65 -11.48 1.13 9.93
N VAL A 66 -11.79 2.43 9.81
CA VAL A 66 -11.06 3.50 10.49
C VAL A 66 -12.00 4.37 11.29
N VAL A 67 -11.47 5.05 12.31
CA VAL A 67 -12.16 6.13 13.01
C VAL A 67 -11.36 7.40 12.81
N THR A 68 -11.98 8.44 12.27
CA THR A 68 -11.31 9.71 12.00
C THR A 68 -11.08 10.52 13.29
N SER A 69 -10.10 11.42 13.26
CA SER A 69 -9.95 12.44 14.30
C SER A 69 -11.00 13.56 14.17
N ALA A 70 -11.00 14.52 15.11
CA ALA A 70 -11.82 15.73 15.03
C ALA A 70 -11.55 16.58 13.77
N LEU A 71 -10.40 16.40 13.10
CA LEU A 71 -10.04 17.07 11.85
C LEU A 71 -10.30 16.20 10.62
N GLY A 72 -10.96 15.05 10.76
CA GLY A 72 -11.19 14.10 9.65
C GLY A 72 -9.97 13.26 9.28
N LEU A 73 -8.85 13.40 9.99
CA LEU A 73 -7.60 12.66 9.74
C LEU A 73 -7.75 11.17 10.09
N PHE A 74 -7.25 10.28 9.24
CA PHE A 74 -7.02 8.87 9.54
C PHE A 74 -5.65 8.40 9.00
N THR A 75 -5.12 7.33 9.58
CA THR A 75 -3.88 6.68 9.16
C THR A 75 -4.10 5.18 9.02
N LEU A 76 -3.50 4.58 7.99
CA LEU A 76 -3.54 3.14 7.76
C LEU A 76 -2.23 2.64 7.17
N SER A 77 -2.06 1.32 7.21
CA SER A 77 -0.95 0.61 6.57
C SER A 77 -1.50 -0.12 5.36
N VAL A 78 -1.17 0.36 4.16
CA VAL A 78 -1.59 -0.27 2.90
C VAL A 78 -0.91 -1.64 2.78
N GLY A 79 -1.68 -2.68 2.50
CA GLY A 79 -1.22 -4.08 2.47
C GLY A 79 -1.51 -4.86 3.76
N GLN A 80 -2.10 -4.21 4.77
CA GLN A 80 -2.45 -4.81 6.08
C GLN A 80 -3.96 -4.75 6.37
N GLY A 81 -4.79 -4.42 5.37
CA GLY A 81 -6.24 -4.40 5.49
C GLY A 81 -6.88 -5.78 5.27
N THR A 82 -8.20 -5.78 5.15
CA THR A 82 -8.93 -6.97 4.71
C THR A 82 -8.84 -7.06 3.20
N VAL A 83 -8.17 -8.09 2.68
CA VAL A 83 -7.99 -8.28 1.24
C VAL A 83 -9.35 -8.53 0.57
N VAL A 84 -9.64 -7.75 -0.47
CA VAL A 84 -10.79 -7.94 -1.37
C VAL A 84 -10.38 -8.72 -2.60
N SER A 85 -9.23 -8.40 -3.21
CA SER A 85 -8.68 -9.12 -4.36
C SER A 85 -7.17 -8.96 -4.49
N GLY A 86 -6.53 -9.95 -5.13
CA GLY A 86 -5.08 -10.00 -5.35
C GLY A 86 -4.27 -10.33 -4.08
N GLU A 87 -2.95 -10.25 -4.20
CA GLU A 87 -2.01 -10.43 -3.09
C GLU A 87 -0.99 -9.30 -3.12
N PHE A 88 -0.86 -8.54 -2.03
CA PHE A 88 0.01 -7.37 -1.97
C PHE A 88 1.47 -7.69 -2.32
N GLN A 89 1.95 -8.86 -1.88
CA GLN A 89 3.30 -9.37 -2.14
C GLN A 89 3.53 -9.77 -3.61
N ALA A 90 2.46 -10.09 -4.34
CA ALA A 90 2.54 -10.49 -5.74
C ALA A 90 2.56 -9.28 -6.69
N VAL A 91 2.23 -8.08 -6.21
CA VAL A 91 2.27 -6.84 -6.99
C VAL A 91 3.69 -6.61 -7.51
N GLN A 92 3.83 -6.47 -8.82
CA GLN A 92 5.12 -6.29 -9.50
C GLN A 92 5.55 -4.82 -9.46
N TRP A 93 5.89 -4.30 -8.27
CA TRP A 93 6.21 -2.89 -8.02
C TRP A 93 7.29 -2.29 -8.94
N GLY A 94 8.23 -3.11 -9.42
CA GLY A 94 9.30 -2.68 -10.33
C GLY A 94 8.96 -2.76 -11.83
N ALA A 95 7.83 -3.35 -12.21
CA ALA A 95 7.51 -3.59 -13.63
C ALA A 95 6.85 -2.40 -14.33
N SER A 96 6.06 -1.60 -13.60
CA SER A 96 5.36 -0.43 -14.16
C SER A 96 5.01 0.59 -13.07
N SER A 97 4.50 1.76 -13.47
CA SER A 97 3.91 2.72 -12.52
C SER A 97 2.65 2.14 -11.88
N HIS A 98 2.45 2.45 -10.60
CA HIS A 98 1.27 2.04 -9.85
C HIS A 98 0.53 3.26 -9.32
N PHE A 99 -0.81 3.17 -9.25
CA PHE A 99 -1.69 4.25 -8.83
C PHE A 99 -2.61 3.74 -7.73
N LEU A 100 -2.70 4.48 -6.61
CA LEU A 100 -3.58 4.15 -5.50
C LEU A 100 -4.91 4.90 -5.67
N GLN A 101 -5.98 4.16 -5.89
CA GLN A 101 -7.35 4.67 -5.75
C GLN A 101 -7.78 4.51 -4.30
N VAL A 102 -8.39 5.56 -3.75
CA VAL A 102 -8.89 5.60 -2.39
C VAL A 102 -10.36 6.00 -2.43
N SER A 103 -11.22 5.17 -1.86
CA SER A 103 -12.66 5.40 -1.77
C SER A 103 -13.12 5.30 -0.32
N ILE A 104 -14.22 5.97 0.00
CA ILE A 104 -14.87 5.90 1.32
C ILE A 104 -16.33 5.47 1.12
N ASP A 105 -16.81 4.60 2.02
CA ASP A 105 -18.22 4.19 2.16
C ASP A 105 -18.71 4.52 3.58
#